data_AF-A0A969CTN6-F1
#
_entry.id   AF-A0A969CTN6-F1
#
_cell.length_a   1.000
_cell.length_b   1.000
_cell.length_c   1.000
_cell.angle_alpha   90.00
_cell.angle_beta   90.00
_cell.angle_gamma   90.00
#
_symmetry.space_group_name_H-M   'P 1'
#
loop_
_entity.id
_entity.type
_entity.pdbx_description
1 polymer ?
#
loop_
_entity_poly.entity_id
_entity_poly.type
_entity_poly.pdbx_seq_one_letter_code
_entity_poly.pdbx_strand_id
1 'polypeptide(L)'
;MLSVATEITERKRAEEQLLQAKEAAESANLAKSQFLASMSHELRTPLNAILGFTQIMGQDKTLSCEHQNSLSIVNRSGQHLLGLINDILEVSKIEAGNIQIEKIRLIYISF
;
A
#
# COMPACT_ATOMS: atom_id res chain seq x y z
N MET A 1 -20.87 -18.87 -47.64
CA MET A 1 -19.46 -18.45 -47.46
C MET A 1 -19.33 -17.01 -46.94
N LEU A 2 -20.08 -16.01 -47.46
CA LEU A 2 -19.99 -14.61 -46.95
C LEU A 2 -20.24 -14.46 -45.43
N SER A 3 -21.23 -15.18 -44.88
CA SER A 3 -21.63 -15.08 -43.47
C SER A 3 -20.53 -15.49 -42.47
N VAL A 4 -19.72 -16.50 -42.82
CA VAL A 4 -18.66 -17.00 -41.93
C VAL A 4 -17.48 -16.03 -41.90
N ALA A 5 -17.17 -15.39 -43.03
CA ALA A 5 -16.10 -14.40 -43.12
C ALA A 5 -16.43 -13.15 -42.28
N THR A 6 -17.67 -12.67 -42.30
CA THR A 6 -18.12 -11.55 -41.46
C THR A 6 -18.09 -11.90 -39.98
N GLU A 7 -18.52 -13.11 -39.60
CA GLU A 7 -18.50 -13.56 -38.20
C GLU A 7 -17.08 -13.67 -37.64
N ILE A 8 -16.13 -14.17 -38.44
CA ILE A 8 -14.70 -14.20 -38.07
C ILE A 8 -14.13 -12.79 -37.89
N THR A 9 -14.49 -11.84 -38.78
CA THR A 9 -14.01 -10.45 -38.67
C THR A 9 -14.55 -9.76 -37.43
N GLU A 10 -15.85 -9.89 -37.13
CA GLU A 10 -16.45 -9.30 -35.92
C GLU A 10 -15.85 -9.89 -34.65
N ARG A 11 -15.63 -11.21 -34.62
CA ARG A 11 -14.98 -11.86 -33.48
C ARG A 11 -13.56 -11.36 -33.26
N LYS A 12 -12.74 -11.26 -34.31
CA LYS A 12 -11.37 -10.72 -34.20
C LYS A 12 -11.35 -9.29 -33.69
N ARG A 13 -12.30 -8.46 -34.15
CA ARG A 13 -12.43 -7.08 -33.69
C ARG A 13 -12.80 -7.00 -32.21
N ALA A 14 -13.71 -7.86 -31.74
CA ALA A 14 -14.06 -7.96 -30.34
C ALA A 14 -12.88 -8.44 -29.48
N GLU A 15 -12.12 -9.44 -29.96
CA GLU A 15 -10.89 -9.92 -29.30
C GLU A 15 -9.84 -8.81 -29.18
N GLU A 16 -9.63 -8.01 -30.23
CA GLU A 16 -8.70 -6.88 -30.22
C GLU A 16 -9.15 -5.75 -29.27
N GLN A 17 -10.44 -5.43 -29.25
CA GLN A 17 -11.01 -4.47 -28.29
C GLN A 17 -10.86 -4.94 -26.84
N LEU A 18 -11.09 -6.23 -26.57
CA LEU A 18 -10.89 -6.82 -25.25
C LEU A 18 -9.43 -6.76 -24.84
N LEU A 19 -8.50 -7.03 -25.75
CA LEU A 19 -7.06 -6.95 -25.48
C LEU A 19 -6.64 -5.51 -25.14
N GLN A 20 -7.05 -4.53 -25.95
CA GLN A 20 -6.75 -3.12 -25.69
C GLN A 20 -7.33 -2.64 -24.35
N ALA A 21 -8.56 -3.02 -24.04
CA ALA A 21 -9.19 -2.70 -22.77
C ALA A 21 -8.44 -3.32 -21.58
N LYS A 22 -7.97 -4.56 -21.73
CA LYS A 22 -7.16 -5.25 -20.73
C LYS A 22 -5.82 -4.54 -20.50
N GLU A 23 -5.09 -4.24 -21.56
CA GLU A 23 -3.78 -3.57 -21.48
C GLU A 23 -3.90 -2.18 -20.83
N ALA A 24 -4.94 -1.42 -21.17
CA ALA A 24 -5.24 -0.14 -20.55
C ALA A 24 -5.51 -0.28 -19.04
N ALA A 25 -6.29 -1.30 -18.64
CA ALA A 25 -6.58 -1.57 -17.24
C ALA A 25 -5.32 -1.99 -16.45
N GLU A 26 -4.48 -2.85 -17.02
CA GLU A 26 -3.21 -3.28 -16.41
C GLU A 26 -2.24 -2.11 -16.23
N SER A 27 -2.12 -1.25 -17.25
CA SER A 27 -1.29 -0.03 -17.17
C SER A 27 -1.77 0.92 -16.08
N ALA A 28 -3.08 1.14 -15.98
CA ALA A 28 -3.67 1.97 -14.94
C ALA A 28 -3.41 1.42 -13.52
N ASN A 29 -3.56 0.10 -13.34
CA ASN A 29 -3.28 -0.56 -12.05
C ASN A 29 -1.80 -0.48 -11.66
N LEU A 30 -0.89 -0.61 -12.62
CA LEU A 30 0.54 -0.46 -12.37
C LEU A 30 0.86 0.98 -11.91
N ALA A 31 0.34 1.99 -12.62
CA ALA A 31 0.53 3.38 -12.27
C ALA A 31 -0.04 3.71 -10.87
N LYS A 32 -1.23 3.21 -10.54
CA LYS A 32 -1.84 3.32 -9.21
C LYS A 32 -0.93 2.73 -8.13
N SER A 33 -0.41 1.53 -8.37
CA SER A 33 0.46 0.81 -7.42
C SER A 33 1.76 1.55 -7.17
N GLN A 34 2.41 2.05 -8.23
CA GLN A 34 3.63 2.85 -8.14
C GLN A 34 3.39 4.15 -7.36
N PHE A 35 2.29 4.84 -7.66
CA PHE A 35 1.91 6.06 -6.96
C PHE A 35 1.76 5.81 -5.45
N LEU A 36 0.99 4.78 -5.07
CA LEU A 36 0.75 4.48 -3.65
C LEU A 36 2.03 4.04 -2.93
N ALA A 37 2.90 3.27 -3.58
CA ALA A 37 4.21 2.91 -3.04
C ALA A 37 5.07 4.16 -2.74
N SER A 38 5.20 5.07 -3.71
CA SER A 38 5.96 6.32 -3.54
C SER A 38 5.39 7.19 -2.43
N MET A 39 4.07 7.42 -2.42
CA MET A 39 3.42 8.21 -1.37
C MET A 39 3.63 7.58 0.02
N SER A 40 3.57 6.26 0.15
CA SER A 40 3.85 5.59 1.42
C SER A 40 5.28 5.84 1.91
N HIS A 41 6.27 5.76 1.03
CA HIS A 41 7.66 6.07 1.39
C HIS A 41 7.84 7.54 1.80
N GLU A 42 7.24 8.47 1.07
CA GLU A 42 7.29 9.91 1.37
C GLU A 42 6.59 10.26 2.68
N LEU A 43 5.51 9.56 3.05
CA LEU A 43 4.79 9.77 4.31
C LEU A 43 5.50 9.13 5.51
N ARG A 44 6.10 7.94 5.34
CA ARG A 44 6.82 7.24 6.43
C ARG A 44 7.98 8.06 6.98
N THR A 45 8.72 8.76 6.14
CA THR A 45 9.90 9.53 6.54
C THR A 45 9.58 10.64 7.56
N PRO A 46 8.69 11.62 7.26
CA PRO A 46 8.32 12.65 8.23
C PRO A 46 7.58 12.07 9.44
N LEU A 47 6.77 11.03 9.26
CA LEU A 47 6.01 10.42 10.35
C LEU A 47 6.95 9.72 11.35
N ASN A 48 7.95 8.99 10.86
CA ASN A 48 8.98 8.38 11.71
C ASN A 48 9.79 9.44 12.45
N ALA A 49 10.08 10.59 11.82
CA ALA A 49 10.74 11.71 12.50
C ALA A 49 9.87 12.24 13.66
N ILE A 50 8.57 12.50 13.41
CA ILE A 50 7.62 12.96 14.44
C ILE A 50 7.54 11.96 15.59
N LEU A 51 7.41 10.66 15.29
CA LEU A 51 7.35 9.60 16.30
C LEU A 51 8.64 9.50 17.10
N GLY A 52 9.80 9.59 16.44
CA GLY A 52 11.11 9.59 17.08
C GLY A 52 11.29 10.77 18.04
N PHE A 53 10.96 11.99 17.62
CA PHE A 53 11.00 13.16 18.49
C PHE A 53 10.03 13.04 19.66
N THR A 54 8.81 12.56 19.41
CA THR A 54 7.81 12.33 20.45
C THR A 54 8.31 11.31 21.49
N GLN A 55 9.01 10.26 21.06
CA GLN A 55 9.63 9.28 21.96
C GLN A 55 10.78 9.87 22.77
N ILE A 56 11.66 10.65 22.15
CA ILE A 56 12.78 11.31 22.86
C ILE A 56 12.23 12.29 23.91
N MET A 57 11.27 13.13 23.54
CA MET A 57 10.63 14.08 24.46
C MET A 57 9.89 13.36 25.58
N GLY A 58 9.26 12.22 25.30
CA GLY A 58 8.56 11.42 26.30
C GLY A 58 9.45 10.82 27.40
N GLN A 59 10.77 10.82 27.23
CA GLN A 59 11.72 10.37 28.25
C GLN A 59 12.00 11.45 29.31
N ASP A 60 11.65 12.71 29.04
CA ASP A 60 11.83 13.81 29.97
C ASP A 60 10.82 13.75 31.12
N LYS A 61 11.31 13.38 32.31
CA LYS A 61 10.52 13.27 33.53
C LYS A 61 10.10 14.64 34.11
N THR A 62 10.63 15.73 33.59
CA THR A 62 10.27 17.10 34.04
C THR A 62 9.01 17.62 33.35
N LEU A 63 8.53 16.95 32.30
CA LEU A 63 7.28 17.31 31.63
C LEU A 63 6.06 17.14 32.53
N SER A 64 5.11 18.07 32.41
CA SER A 64 3.81 17.96 33.07
C SER A 64 3.04 16.74 32.58
N CYS A 65 2.11 16.25 33.40
CA CYS A 65 1.24 15.13 33.03
C CYS A 65 0.43 15.41 31.75
N GLU A 66 0.03 16.66 31.53
CA GLU A 66 -0.70 17.07 30.32
C GLU A 66 0.15 16.97 29.06
N HIS A 67 1.43 17.38 29.13
CA HIS A 67 2.36 17.26 28.01
C HIS A 67 2.70 15.79 27.73
N GLN A 68 2.89 14.96 28.77
CA GLN A 68 3.11 13.52 28.60
C GLN A 68 1.90 12.84 27.93
N ASN A 69 0.68 13.21 28.33
CA ASN A 69 -0.54 12.71 27.68
C ASN A 69 -0.63 13.17 26.22
N SER A 70 -0.29 14.43 25.92
CA SER A 70 -0.28 14.96 24.56
C SER A 70 0.70 14.19 23.67
N LEU A 71 1.93 13.94 24.16
CA LEU A 71 2.92 13.13 23.45
C LEU A 71 2.43 11.69 23.22
N SER A 72 1.76 11.09 24.21
CA SER A 72 1.16 9.75 24.07
C SER A 72 0.09 9.71 22.96
N ILE A 73 -0.76 10.74 22.89
CA ILE A 73 -1.79 10.86 21.84
C ILE A 73 -1.15 11.00 20.46
N VAL A 74 -0.14 11.86 20.31
CA VAL A 74 0.61 12.03 19.06
C VAL A 74 1.23 10.70 18.64
N ASN A 75 1.86 9.97 19.57
CA ASN A 75 2.50 8.70 19.27
C ASN A 75 1.48 7.65 18.79
N ARG A 76 0.38 7.46 19.54
CA ARG A 76 -0.68 6.50 19.16
C ARG A 76 -1.30 6.84 17.82
N SER A 77 -1.55 8.13 17.56
CA SER A 77 -2.13 8.58 16.29
C SER A 77 -1.18 8.36 15.12
N GLY A 78 0.12 8.63 15.30
CA GLY A 78 1.11 8.38 14.26
C GLY A 78 1.32 6.89 13.96
N GLN A 79 1.32 6.04 14.99
CA GLN A 79 1.34 4.59 14.80
C GLN A 79 0.10 4.09 14.05
N HIS A 80 -1.08 4.58 14.42
CA HIS A 80 -2.32 4.22 13.73
C HIS A 80 -2.29 4.62 12.25
N LEU A 81 -1.80 5.83 11.94
CA LEU A 81 -1.65 6.30 10.56
C LEU A 81 -0.65 5.44 9.76
N LEU A 82 0.47 5.00 10.35
CA LEU A 82 1.38 4.05 9.71
C LEU A 82 0.68 2.73 9.37
N GLY A 83 -0.18 2.24 10.27
CA GLY A 83 -1.00 1.06 10.03
C GLY A 83 -1.91 1.23 8.82
N LEU A 84 -2.69 2.31 8.77
CA LEU A 84 -3.58 2.62 7.64
C LEU A 84 -2.82 2.74 6.31
N ILE A 85 -1.63 3.35 6.32
CA ILE A 85 -0.77 3.44 5.14
C ILE A 85 -0.33 2.04 4.68
N ASN A 86 0.00 1.14 5.61
CA ASN A 86 0.35 -0.24 5.28
C ASN A 86 -0.84 -1.00 4.69
N ASP A 87 -2.02 -0.87 5.29
CA ASP A 87 -3.24 -1.55 4.82
C ASP A 87 -3.57 -1.16 3.38
N ILE A 88 -3.48 0.14 3.05
CA ILE A 88 -3.69 0.64 1.67
C ILE A 88 -2.68 0.04 0.69
N LEU A 89 -1.41 -0.10 1.11
CA LEU A 89 -0.39 -0.73 0.27
C LEU A 89 -0.65 -2.21 0.05
N GLU A 90 -1.11 -2.94 1.06
CA GLU A 90 -1.44 -4.36 0.93
C GLU A 90 -2.58 -4.58 -0.05
N VAL A 91 -3.66 -3.79 0.05
CA VAL A 91 -4.77 -3.83 -0.92
C VAL A 91 -4.26 -3.56 -2.34
N SER A 92 -3.36 -2.59 -2.50
CA SER A 92 -2.79 -2.25 -3.82
C SER A 92 -1.95 -3.39 -4.41
N LYS A 93 -1.20 -4.12 -3.58
CA LYS A 93 -0.45 -5.31 -4.02
C LYS A 93 -1.38 -6.45 -4.44
N ILE A 94 -2.49 -6.64 -3.71
CA ILE A 94 -3.50 -7.65 -4.04
C ILE A 94 -4.15 -7.34 -5.38
N GLU A 95 -4.59 -6.10 -5.60
CA GLU A 95 -5.20 -5.67 -6.86
C GLU A 95 -4.24 -5.79 -8.06
N ALA A 96 -2.94 -5.61 -7.83
CA ALA A 96 -1.91 -5.79 -8.86
C ALA A 96 -1.51 -7.26 -9.11
N GLY A 97 -2.10 -8.23 -8.39
CA GLY A 97 -1.70 -9.64 -8.47
C GLY A 97 -0.30 -9.94 -7.90
N ASN A 98 0.32 -8.97 -7.19
CA ASN A 98 1.69 -9.01 -6.68
C ASN A 98 1.76 -9.49 -5.22
N ILE A 99 1.00 -10.53 -4.86
CA ILE A 99 1.10 -11.12 -3.52
C ILE A 99 2.37 -11.98 -3.45
N GLN A 100 3.43 -11.43 -2.86
CA GLN A 100 4.55 -12.24 -2.38
C GLN A 100 4.20 -12.72 -0.96
N ILE A 101 4.01 -14.03 -0.80
CA ILE A 101 3.90 -14.64 0.52
C ILE A 101 5.26 -14.54 1.19
N GLU A 102 5.42 -13.62 2.15
CA GLU A 102 6.60 -13.60 3.00
C GLU A 102 6.62 -14.87 3.86
N LYS A 103 7.65 -15.69 3.64
CA LYS A 103 7.89 -16.89 4.43
C LYS A 103 8.42 -16.47 5.80
N ILE A 104 7.52 -16.32 6.77
CA ILE A 104 7.92 -16.04 8.15
C ILE A 104 8.69 -17.26 8.67
N ARG A 105 10.00 -17.09 8.88
CA ARG A 105 10.84 -18.11 9.51
C ARG A 105 10.53 -18.13 11.00
N LEU A 106 9.69 -19.06 11.44
CA LEU A 106 9.47 -19.33 12.85
C LEU A 106 10.77 -19.88 13.45
N ILE A 107 11.48 -19.03 14.20
CA ILE A 107 12.60 -19.47 15.03
C ILE A 107 11.98 -20.10 16.28
N TYR A 108 11.95 -21.43 16.33
CA TYR A 108 11.66 -22.17 17.56
C TYR A 108 12.85 -21.95 18.51
N ILE A 109 12.63 -21.15 19.57
CA ILE A 109 13.58 -21.08 20.68
C ILE A 109 13.24 -22.26 21.59
N SER A 110 14.13 -23.25 21.65
CA SER A 110 14.07 -24.29 22.66
C SER A 110 14.42 -23.67 24.01
N PHE A 111 13.57 -23.94 25.01
CA PHE A 111 13.89 -23.71 26.42
C PHE A 111 15.09 -24.54 26.85
#